data_AF-A0A4Y9QNI9-F1
#
_entry.id   AF-A0A4Y9QNI9-F1
#
_cell.length_a   1.000
_cell.length_b   1.000
_cell.length_c   1.000
_cell.angle_alpha   90.00
_cell.angle_beta   90.00
_cell.angle_gamma   90.00
#
_symmetry.space_group_name_H-M   'P 1'
#
loop_
_entity.id
_entity.type
_entity.pdbx_description
1 polymer ?
#
loop_
_entity_poly.entity_id
_entity_poly.type
_entity_poly.pdbx_seq_one_letter_code
_entity_poly.pdbx_strand_id
1 'polypeptide(L)'
;MTNWIKNRTLRRLWFRKNPLLILIWAAGLISSLSTFLLSLMVGSFFDINYQEGISKTLLLEKFGIRIQDINLFFGIFLAVILVKFSLDFYERKSINYAAERMVSRLTSDLFSKQMNWSSQLFSEVPFGKYLLRYSGDMQSIRNMLVNGIFRGIRDSVFLLTGLFVLLWLNPIWTLTVLGMALLLFPIFLFLDRKQKPLILEKRNSKSSLINLVTESFGKHTQIQENKLIQRTIRRFKRKKSRVLTANLEYRKSESLRQSLITILSPALIFFLLLLIYFSPNSSTPGELLAFMLVLSALTPAIRNVIKAPNTIAKGMLSLEKVEILLRKKQRRKPKTTSKPVLIPLPKEA
;
A
#
# COMPACT_ATOMS: atom_id res chain seq x y z
N MET A 1 5.62 -17.01 1.60
CA MET A 1 4.81 -15.94 0.97
C MET A 1 3.34 -16.35 1.02
N THR A 2 2.48 -15.57 1.68
CA THR A 2 1.03 -15.80 1.69
C THR A 2 0.46 -15.56 0.29
N ASN A 3 0.00 -16.62 -0.37
CA ASN A 3 -0.61 -16.57 -1.71
C ASN A 3 -2.00 -15.92 -1.64
N TRP A 4 -2.05 -14.59 -1.56
CA TRP A 4 -3.28 -13.79 -1.55
C TRP A 4 -4.20 -14.11 -2.74
N ILE A 5 -3.61 -14.46 -3.88
CA ILE A 5 -4.30 -14.89 -5.12
C ILE A 5 -5.20 -16.12 -4.87
N LYS A 6 -4.81 -17.03 -3.98
CA LYS A 6 -5.57 -18.25 -3.66
C LYS A 6 -6.59 -18.07 -2.53
N ASN A 7 -6.68 -16.90 -1.90
CA ASN A 7 -7.60 -16.69 -0.79
C ASN A 7 -9.06 -16.63 -1.28
N ARG A 8 -9.88 -17.58 -0.80
CA ARG A 8 -11.29 -17.74 -1.21
C ARG A 8 -12.16 -16.54 -0.84
N THR A 9 -11.90 -15.87 0.27
CA THR A 9 -12.67 -14.71 0.76
C THR A 9 -12.44 -13.50 -0.13
N LEU A 10 -11.18 -13.22 -0.49
CA LEU A 10 -10.84 -12.17 -1.46
C LEU A 10 -11.51 -12.43 -2.82
N ARG A 11 -11.41 -13.66 -3.34
CA ARG A 11 -12.04 -14.05 -4.61
C ARG A 11 -13.56 -13.93 -4.59
N ARG A 12 -14.21 -14.36 -3.49
CA ARG A 12 -15.68 -14.36 -3.34
C ARG A 12 -16.25 -12.95 -3.13
N LEU A 13 -15.63 -12.14 -2.26
CA LEU A 13 -16.20 -10.85 -1.85
C LEU A 13 -15.85 -9.71 -2.79
N TRP A 14 -14.72 -9.78 -3.49
CA TRP A 14 -14.21 -8.67 -4.28
C TRP A 14 -14.24 -8.93 -5.80
N PHE A 15 -13.56 -9.98 -6.28
CA PHE A 15 -13.41 -10.24 -7.72
C PHE A 15 -14.71 -10.64 -8.42
N ARG A 16 -15.56 -11.47 -7.78
CA ARG A 16 -16.81 -11.95 -8.40
C ARG A 16 -17.90 -10.88 -8.53
N LYS A 17 -17.86 -9.82 -7.72
CA LYS A 17 -18.94 -8.81 -7.64
C LYS A 17 -18.66 -7.51 -8.41
N ASN A 18 -17.48 -7.35 -9.00
CA ASN A 18 -17.12 -6.08 -9.65
C ASN A 18 -16.35 -6.32 -10.97
N PRO A 19 -16.98 -6.85 -12.03
CA PRO A 19 -16.32 -7.02 -13.33
C PRO A 19 -15.81 -5.69 -13.90
N LEU A 20 -16.52 -4.59 -13.63
CA LEU A 20 -16.13 -3.23 -14.01
C LEU A 20 -14.81 -2.77 -13.39
N LEU A 21 -14.35 -3.36 -12.28
CA LEU A 21 -13.07 -2.97 -11.68
C LEU A 21 -11.86 -3.37 -12.54
N ILE A 22 -11.99 -4.40 -13.37
CA ILE A 22 -10.93 -4.77 -14.33
C ILE A 22 -10.81 -3.68 -15.40
N LEU A 23 -11.96 -3.22 -15.91
CA LEU A 23 -12.05 -2.18 -16.94
C LEU A 23 -11.56 -0.82 -16.40
N ILE A 24 -11.92 -0.49 -15.16
CA ILE A 24 -11.46 0.73 -14.48
C ILE A 24 -9.97 0.65 -14.13
N TRP A 25 -9.46 -0.53 -13.79
CA TRP A 25 -8.03 -0.74 -13.57
C TRP A 25 -7.24 -0.62 -14.88
N ALA A 26 -7.76 -1.14 -16.00
CA ALA A 26 -7.19 -0.93 -17.32
C ALA A 26 -7.19 0.55 -17.73
N ALA A 27 -8.25 1.30 -17.41
CA ALA A 27 -8.28 2.75 -17.58
C ALA A 27 -7.19 3.47 -16.76
N GLY A 28 -6.88 2.96 -15.55
CA GLY A 28 -5.76 3.43 -14.74
C GLY A 28 -4.39 3.19 -15.38
N LEU A 29 -4.21 2.09 -16.10
CA LEU A 29 -3.00 1.84 -16.88
C LEU A 29 -2.84 2.82 -18.04
N ILE A 30 -3.95 3.18 -18.71
CA ILE A 30 -3.97 4.20 -19.76
C ILE A 30 -3.58 5.57 -19.18
N SER A 31 -4.12 5.95 -18.03
CA SER A 31 -3.71 7.19 -17.32
C SER A 31 -2.21 7.22 -16.99
N SER A 32 -1.68 6.07 -16.59
CA SER A 32 -0.26 5.87 -16.37
C SER A 32 0.55 6.12 -17.65
N LEU A 33 0.10 5.64 -18.81
CA LEU A 33 0.72 5.93 -20.11
C LEU A 33 0.69 7.42 -20.48
N SER A 34 -0.41 8.12 -20.17
CA SER A 34 -0.52 9.58 -20.36
C SER A 34 0.54 10.37 -19.59
N THR A 35 1.07 9.84 -18.49
CA THR A 35 2.16 10.50 -17.76
C THR A 35 3.44 10.54 -18.57
N PHE A 36 3.78 9.45 -19.25
CA PHE A 36 4.93 9.42 -20.14
C PHE A 36 4.70 10.27 -21.37
N LEU A 37 3.49 10.25 -21.94
CA LEU A 37 3.13 11.11 -23.05
C LEU A 37 3.34 12.60 -22.70
N LEU A 38 2.90 13.05 -21.52
CA LEU A 38 3.15 14.42 -21.05
C LEU A 38 4.65 14.73 -20.92
N SER A 39 5.46 13.80 -20.39
CA SER A 39 6.92 13.98 -20.32
C SER A 39 7.56 14.11 -21.71
N LEU A 40 7.12 13.29 -22.67
CA LEU A 40 7.58 13.35 -24.06
C LEU A 40 7.17 14.66 -24.73
N MET A 41 5.93 15.11 -24.54
CA MET A 41 5.43 16.37 -25.10
C MET A 41 6.23 17.58 -24.60
N VAL A 42 6.66 17.58 -23.33
CA VAL A 42 7.56 18.61 -22.80
C VAL A 42 8.90 18.59 -23.52
N GLY A 43 9.49 17.41 -23.75
CA GLY A 43 10.71 17.29 -24.54
C GLY A 43 10.54 17.81 -25.96
N SER A 44 9.48 17.40 -26.65
CA SER A 44 9.15 17.84 -28.01
C SER A 44 8.95 19.35 -28.10
N PHE A 45 8.35 19.98 -27.09
CA PHE A 45 8.22 21.44 -27.02
C PHE A 45 9.59 22.13 -27.04
N PHE A 46 10.57 21.61 -26.29
CA PHE A 46 11.92 22.16 -26.27
C PHE A 46 12.65 21.96 -27.60
N ASP A 47 12.50 20.80 -28.24
CA ASP A 47 13.07 20.55 -29.57
C ASP A 47 12.48 21.50 -30.64
N ILE A 48 11.18 21.84 -30.55
CA ILE A 48 10.52 22.77 -31.47
C ILE A 48 10.98 24.23 -31.24
N ASN A 49 11.17 24.65 -29.99
CA ASN A 49 11.40 26.07 -29.65
C ASN A 49 12.88 26.50 -29.63
N TYR A 50 13.84 25.59 -29.36
CA TYR A 50 15.25 25.95 -29.12
C TYR A 50 16.23 25.60 -30.28
N GLN A 51 15.69 25.37 -31.49
CA GLN A 51 16.34 25.36 -32.82
C GLN A 51 17.18 24.15 -33.31
N GLU A 52 17.07 23.94 -34.64
CA GLU A 52 17.92 23.21 -35.62
C GLU A 52 18.49 21.83 -35.22
N GLY A 53 17.82 20.77 -35.67
CA GLY A 53 18.37 19.41 -35.54
C GLY A 53 17.38 18.33 -35.94
N ILE A 54 17.18 18.20 -37.25
CA ILE A 54 16.47 17.12 -37.94
C ILE A 54 16.78 15.78 -37.25
N SER A 55 15.79 15.17 -36.59
CA SER A 55 15.75 13.70 -36.35
C SER A 55 14.43 13.20 -35.76
N LYS A 56 13.74 13.96 -34.88
CA LYS A 56 12.59 13.39 -34.11
C LYS A 56 11.23 14.04 -34.33
N THR A 57 11.12 15.09 -35.15
CA THR A 57 9.82 15.58 -35.67
C THR A 57 9.08 14.50 -36.47
N LEU A 58 9.82 13.55 -37.09
CA LEU A 58 9.27 12.40 -37.82
C LEU A 58 8.52 11.38 -36.93
N LEU A 59 8.80 11.29 -35.63
CA LEU A 59 8.15 10.31 -34.75
C LEU A 59 6.70 10.70 -34.43
N LEU A 60 6.40 12.00 -34.40
CA LEU A 60 5.04 12.54 -34.27
C LEU A 60 4.31 12.55 -35.62
N GLU A 61 5.05 12.69 -36.72
CA GLU A 61 4.52 12.56 -38.08
C GLU A 61 4.03 11.13 -38.38
N LYS A 62 4.67 10.09 -37.81
CA LYS A 62 4.23 8.69 -37.89
C LYS A 62 2.91 8.41 -37.15
N PHE A 63 2.50 9.30 -36.25
CA PHE A 63 1.18 9.31 -35.59
C PHE A 63 0.19 10.28 -36.25
N GLY A 64 0.54 10.90 -37.40
CA GLY A 64 -0.35 11.76 -38.18
C GLY A 64 -0.60 13.16 -37.61
N ILE A 65 0.14 13.57 -36.57
CA ILE A 65 -0.05 14.88 -35.93
C ILE A 65 1.01 15.83 -36.50
N ARG A 66 0.66 16.57 -37.56
CA ARG A 66 1.49 17.69 -38.05
C ARG A 66 1.39 18.86 -37.08
N ILE A 67 2.34 18.94 -36.16
CA ILE A 67 2.44 20.03 -35.18
C ILE A 67 3.18 21.20 -35.84
N GLN A 68 2.53 21.87 -36.79
CA GLN A 68 2.99 23.18 -37.27
C GLN A 68 2.29 24.34 -36.53
N ASP A 69 1.16 24.07 -35.87
CA ASP A 69 0.45 25.05 -35.04
C ASP A 69 0.76 24.84 -33.55
N ILE A 70 1.50 25.76 -32.93
CA ILE A 70 1.74 25.79 -31.48
C ILE A 70 0.42 25.76 -30.69
N ASN A 71 -0.64 26.35 -31.24
CA ASN A 71 -1.99 26.34 -30.66
C ASN A 71 -2.59 24.93 -30.61
N LEU A 72 -2.39 24.14 -31.67
CA LEU A 72 -2.84 22.74 -31.70
C LEU A 72 -2.06 21.89 -30.69
N PHE A 73 -0.75 22.11 -30.53
CA PHE A 73 0.06 21.46 -29.51
C PHE A 73 -0.50 21.68 -28.10
N PHE A 74 -0.75 22.95 -27.73
CA PHE A 74 -1.32 23.27 -26.42
C PHE A 74 -2.74 22.73 -26.24
N GLY A 75 -3.56 22.72 -27.30
CA GLY A 75 -4.88 22.09 -27.31
C GLY A 75 -4.82 20.59 -26.99
N ILE A 76 -3.93 19.85 -27.67
CA ILE A 76 -3.70 18.43 -27.41
C ILE A 76 -3.11 18.21 -26.01
N PHE A 77 -2.15 19.03 -25.58
CA PHE A 77 -1.51 18.93 -24.27
C PHE A 77 -2.54 19.09 -23.14
N LEU A 78 -3.42 20.09 -23.26
CA LEU A 78 -4.52 20.32 -22.33
C LEU A 78 -5.52 19.15 -22.35
N ALA A 79 -5.88 18.64 -23.54
CA ALA A 79 -6.76 17.48 -23.66
C ALA A 79 -6.18 16.24 -22.96
N VAL A 80 -4.88 15.96 -23.12
CA VAL A 80 -4.18 14.85 -22.43
C VAL A 80 -4.21 15.04 -20.92
N ILE A 81 -4.01 16.27 -20.41
CA ILE A 81 -4.12 16.56 -18.97
C ILE A 81 -5.53 16.28 -18.44
N LEU A 82 -6.57 16.74 -19.14
CA LEU A 82 -7.97 16.56 -18.73
C LEU A 82 -8.39 15.08 -18.78
N VAL A 83 -7.97 14.36 -19.82
CA VAL A 83 -8.19 12.91 -19.93
C VAL A 83 -7.48 12.19 -18.80
N LYS A 84 -6.20 12.49 -18.55
CA LYS A 84 -5.44 11.90 -17.45
C LYS A 84 -6.12 12.15 -16.11
N PHE A 85 -6.52 13.40 -15.81
CA PHE A 85 -7.22 13.74 -14.57
C PHE A 85 -8.49 12.91 -14.40
N SER A 86 -9.31 12.84 -15.45
CA SER A 86 -10.57 12.10 -15.43
C SER A 86 -10.33 10.61 -15.15
N LEU A 87 -9.41 9.98 -15.89
CA LEU A 87 -9.07 8.57 -15.71
C LEU A 87 -8.54 8.29 -14.30
N ASP A 88 -7.59 9.09 -13.80
CA ASP A 88 -7.03 8.94 -12.45
C ASP A 88 -8.09 9.11 -11.37
N PHE A 89 -9.01 10.07 -11.54
CA PHE A 89 -10.10 10.31 -10.60
C PHE A 89 -11.05 9.10 -10.53
N TYR A 90 -11.53 8.62 -11.67
CA TYR A 90 -12.46 7.49 -11.72
C TYR A 90 -11.82 6.19 -11.22
N GLU A 91 -10.55 5.95 -11.55
CA GLU A 91 -9.79 4.82 -11.04
C GLU A 91 -9.69 4.87 -9.51
N ARG A 92 -9.18 5.98 -8.96
CA ARG A 92 -9.00 6.15 -7.50
C ARG A 92 -10.33 6.05 -6.77
N LYS A 93 -11.39 6.70 -7.26
CA LYS A 93 -12.72 6.66 -6.66
C LYS A 93 -13.24 5.22 -6.60
N SER A 94 -13.17 4.50 -7.72
CA SER A 94 -13.74 3.15 -7.83
C SER A 94 -13.00 2.14 -6.97
N ILE A 95 -11.67 2.17 -6.95
CA ILE A 95 -10.85 1.28 -6.11
C ILE A 95 -11.13 1.53 -4.63
N ASN A 96 -11.18 2.81 -4.20
CA ASN A 96 -11.47 3.13 -2.81
C ASN A 96 -12.89 2.73 -2.42
N TYR A 97 -13.90 3.02 -3.25
CA TYR A 97 -15.29 2.65 -2.96
C TYR A 97 -15.46 1.13 -2.88
N ALA A 98 -14.82 0.37 -3.77
CA ALA A 98 -14.84 -1.08 -3.72
C ALA A 98 -14.18 -1.64 -2.44
N ALA A 99 -13.05 -1.07 -2.03
CA ALA A 99 -12.36 -1.45 -0.80
C ALA A 99 -13.22 -1.14 0.45
N GLU A 100 -13.83 0.05 0.53
CA GLU A 100 -14.72 0.41 1.64
C GLU A 100 -15.96 -0.50 1.71
N ARG A 101 -16.60 -0.77 0.57
CA ARG A 101 -17.74 -1.71 0.51
C ARG A 101 -17.37 -3.11 0.98
N MET A 102 -16.16 -3.59 0.66
CA MET A 102 -15.70 -4.90 1.13
C MET A 102 -15.47 -4.91 2.64
N VAL A 103 -14.83 -3.87 3.19
CA VAL A 103 -14.58 -3.74 4.63
C VAL A 103 -15.89 -3.60 5.40
N SER A 104 -16.82 -2.81 4.89
CA SER A 104 -18.17 -2.67 5.45
C SER A 104 -18.88 -4.02 5.53
N ARG A 105 -18.90 -4.80 4.43
CA ARG A 105 -19.49 -6.15 4.43
C ARG A 105 -18.81 -7.09 5.42
N LEU A 106 -17.48 -7.13 5.45
CA LEU A 106 -16.74 -7.95 6.42
C LEU A 106 -17.08 -7.57 7.86
N THR A 107 -17.25 -6.28 8.12
CA THR A 107 -17.61 -5.76 9.45
C THR A 107 -19.02 -6.16 9.83
N SER A 108 -19.99 -6.02 8.92
CA SER A 108 -21.38 -6.44 9.13
C SER A 108 -21.50 -7.95 9.35
N ASP A 109 -20.82 -8.75 8.52
CA ASP A 109 -20.81 -10.21 8.65
C ASP A 109 -20.18 -10.66 9.96
N LEU A 110 -19.07 -10.02 10.36
CA LEU A 110 -18.39 -10.31 11.62
C LEU A 110 -19.30 -9.96 12.81
N PHE A 111 -19.92 -8.79 12.80
CA PHE A 111 -20.82 -8.35 13.85
C PHE A 111 -22.02 -9.27 14.00
N SER A 112 -22.71 -9.56 12.90
CA SER A 112 -23.84 -10.49 12.87
C SER A 112 -23.43 -11.87 13.40
N LYS A 113 -22.27 -12.38 12.98
CA LYS A 113 -21.77 -13.68 13.45
C LYS A 113 -21.49 -13.69 14.95
N GLN A 114 -20.87 -12.63 15.47
CA GLN A 114 -20.50 -12.52 16.88
C GLN A 114 -21.71 -12.36 17.79
N MET A 115 -22.73 -11.62 17.36
CA MET A 115 -23.95 -11.44 18.15
C MET A 115 -24.74 -12.75 18.32
N ASN A 116 -24.55 -13.69 17.39
CA ASN A 116 -25.15 -15.03 17.45
C ASN A 116 -24.31 -16.06 18.25
N TRP A 117 -23.17 -15.66 18.84
CA TRP A 117 -22.36 -16.57 19.65
C TRP A 117 -22.99 -16.84 21.02
N SER A 118 -22.84 -18.06 21.53
CA SER A 118 -23.16 -18.37 22.93
C SER A 118 -22.21 -17.63 23.87
N SER A 119 -22.68 -17.27 25.07
CA SER A 119 -21.87 -16.58 26.09
C SER A 119 -20.52 -17.25 26.37
N GLN A 120 -20.48 -18.59 26.44
CA GLN A 120 -19.24 -19.36 26.62
C GLN A 120 -18.21 -19.08 25.52
N LEU A 121 -18.66 -19.07 24.25
CA LEU A 121 -17.80 -18.83 23.09
C LEU A 121 -17.30 -17.39 23.03
N PHE A 122 -18.12 -16.44 23.48
CA PHE A 122 -17.78 -15.03 23.56
C PHE A 122 -16.78 -14.72 24.69
N SER A 123 -16.84 -15.48 25.80
CA SER A 123 -15.93 -15.32 26.94
C SER A 123 -14.50 -15.84 26.73
N GLU A 124 -14.23 -16.62 25.67
CA GLU A 124 -12.90 -17.20 25.42
C GLU A 124 -11.81 -16.16 25.11
N VAL A 125 -12.19 -14.98 24.61
CA VAL A 125 -11.26 -13.94 24.19
C VAL A 125 -11.61 -12.62 24.89
N PRO A 126 -10.64 -11.89 25.45
CA PRO A 126 -10.89 -10.58 26.05
C PRO A 126 -11.56 -9.61 25.07
N PHE A 127 -12.58 -8.89 25.54
CA PHE A 127 -13.36 -7.94 24.74
C PHE A 127 -12.50 -6.98 23.90
N GLY A 128 -11.43 -6.42 24.49
CA GLY A 128 -10.53 -5.52 23.78
C GLY A 128 -9.86 -6.12 22.55
N LYS A 129 -9.63 -7.45 22.50
CA LYS A 129 -9.09 -8.12 21.30
C LYS A 129 -10.12 -8.19 20.17
N TYR A 130 -11.42 -8.25 20.47
CA TYR A 130 -12.46 -8.13 19.45
C TYR A 130 -12.50 -6.71 18.88
N LEU A 131 -12.43 -5.68 19.73
CA LEU A 131 -12.42 -4.28 19.29
C LEU A 131 -11.27 -3.98 18.31
N LEU A 132 -10.09 -4.56 18.54
CA LEU A 132 -8.95 -4.44 17.62
C LEU A 132 -9.24 -5.00 16.21
N ARG A 133 -10.18 -5.94 16.07
CA ARG A 133 -10.61 -6.48 14.76
C ARG A 133 -11.41 -5.45 13.98
N TYR A 134 -12.35 -4.78 14.65
CA TYR A 134 -13.21 -3.74 14.06
C TYR A 134 -12.45 -2.48 13.65
N SER A 135 -11.34 -2.18 14.33
CA SER A 135 -10.52 -1.00 14.02
C SER A 135 -9.27 -1.37 13.21
N GLY A 136 -8.22 -1.86 13.88
CA GLY A 136 -6.89 -1.98 13.30
C GLY A 136 -6.76 -3.01 12.17
N ASP A 137 -7.48 -4.13 12.28
CA ASP A 137 -7.43 -5.18 11.27
C ASP A 137 -8.23 -4.81 10.03
N MET A 138 -9.46 -4.29 10.17
CA MET A 138 -10.25 -3.79 9.03
C MET A 138 -9.49 -2.74 8.21
N GLN A 139 -8.84 -1.79 8.88
CA GLN A 139 -8.00 -0.80 8.21
C GLN A 139 -6.79 -1.43 7.52
N SER A 140 -6.21 -2.50 8.08
CA SER A 140 -5.09 -3.22 7.45
C SER A 140 -5.53 -4.02 6.22
N ILE A 141 -6.72 -4.61 6.24
CA ILE A 141 -7.33 -5.31 5.09
C ILE A 141 -7.60 -4.31 3.97
N ARG A 142 -8.23 -3.17 4.28
CA ARG A 142 -8.46 -2.07 3.33
C ARG A 142 -7.15 -1.62 2.66
N ASN A 143 -6.14 -1.35 3.48
CA ASN A 143 -4.86 -0.84 3.02
C ASN A 143 -4.12 -1.85 2.13
N MET A 144 -4.23 -3.15 2.42
CA MET A 144 -3.75 -4.20 1.54
C MET A 144 -4.40 -4.15 0.16
N LEU A 145 -5.73 -3.99 0.09
CA LEU A 145 -6.42 -3.94 -1.19
C LEU A 145 -5.93 -2.74 -2.01
N VAL A 146 -6.07 -1.53 -1.46
CA VAL A 146 -5.81 -0.28 -2.19
C VAL A 146 -4.32 -0.08 -2.48
N ASN A 147 -3.49 -0.11 -1.43
CA ASN A 147 -2.08 0.29 -1.54
C ASN A 147 -1.13 -0.90 -1.75
N GLY A 148 -1.52 -2.10 -1.31
CA GLY A 148 -0.74 -3.31 -1.53
C GLY A 148 -0.96 -3.88 -2.93
N ILE A 149 -2.20 -4.27 -3.22
CA ILE A 149 -2.55 -5.00 -4.44
C ILE A 149 -2.72 -4.02 -5.62
N PHE A 150 -3.71 -3.12 -5.60
CA PHE A 150 -4.00 -2.30 -6.79
C PHE A 150 -2.88 -1.34 -7.14
N ARG A 151 -2.45 -0.52 -6.18
CA ARG A 151 -1.35 0.41 -6.40
C ARG A 151 -0.04 -0.33 -6.70
N GLY A 152 0.22 -1.44 -6.01
CA GLY A 152 1.42 -2.25 -6.25
C GLY A 152 1.49 -2.79 -7.68
N ILE A 153 0.40 -3.37 -8.20
CA ILE A 153 0.36 -3.90 -9.57
C ILE A 153 0.40 -2.74 -10.58
N ARG A 154 -0.37 -1.67 -10.38
CA ARG A 154 -0.35 -0.47 -11.24
C ARG A 154 1.06 0.09 -11.36
N ASP A 155 1.72 0.32 -10.23
CA ASP A 155 3.06 0.90 -10.21
C ASP A 155 4.10 -0.07 -10.80
N SER A 156 3.90 -1.38 -10.67
CA SER A 156 4.74 -2.37 -11.35
C SER A 156 4.61 -2.29 -12.87
N VAL A 157 3.38 -2.18 -13.40
CA VAL A 157 3.14 -2.01 -14.83
C VAL A 157 3.66 -0.64 -15.31
N PHE A 158 3.49 0.41 -14.52
CA PHE A 158 4.04 1.74 -14.82
C PHE A 158 5.56 1.71 -14.91
N LEU A 159 6.25 0.99 -14.01
CA LEU A 159 7.71 0.82 -14.08
C LEU A 159 8.14 0.06 -15.34
N LEU A 160 7.45 -1.03 -15.69
CA LEU A 160 7.74 -1.79 -16.92
C LEU A 160 7.54 -0.93 -18.17
N THR A 161 6.45 -0.16 -18.20
CA THR A 161 6.13 0.75 -19.30
C THR A 161 7.16 1.87 -19.40
N GLY A 162 7.52 2.49 -18.28
CA GLY A 162 8.53 3.54 -18.25
C GLY A 162 9.92 3.02 -18.62
N LEU A 163 10.27 1.80 -18.23
CA LEU A 163 11.50 1.15 -18.70
C LEU A 163 11.50 0.99 -20.23
N PHE A 164 10.38 0.55 -20.82
CA PHE A 164 10.24 0.46 -22.27
C PHE A 164 10.36 1.84 -22.93
N VAL A 165 9.74 2.89 -22.37
CA VAL A 165 9.85 4.26 -22.87
C VAL A 165 11.29 4.78 -22.79
N LEU A 166 12.00 4.53 -21.69
CA LEU A 166 13.41 4.91 -21.55
C LEU A 166 14.30 4.19 -22.57
N LEU A 167 14.12 2.89 -22.75
CA LEU A 167 14.84 2.11 -23.77
C LEU A 167 14.56 2.61 -25.18
N TRP A 168 13.31 2.98 -25.46
CA TRP A 168 12.91 3.53 -26.76
C TRP A 168 13.48 4.93 -27.00
N LEU A 169 13.57 5.76 -25.95
CA LEU A 169 14.22 7.07 -26.04
C LEU A 169 15.72 6.92 -26.33
N ASN A 170 16.43 6.27 -25.41
CA ASN A 170 17.87 6.07 -25.52
C ASN A 170 18.32 4.81 -24.75
N PRO A 171 18.68 3.72 -25.46
CA PRO A 171 19.13 2.48 -24.83
C PRO A 171 20.40 2.65 -23.99
N ILE A 172 21.34 3.47 -24.45
CA ILE A 172 22.65 3.66 -23.79
C ILE A 172 22.43 4.33 -22.43
N TRP A 173 21.70 5.46 -22.40
CA TRP A 173 21.38 6.16 -21.16
C TRP A 173 20.60 5.29 -20.18
N THR A 174 19.67 4.47 -20.69
CA THR A 174 18.89 3.54 -19.87
C THR A 174 19.78 2.49 -19.21
N LEU A 175 20.71 1.88 -19.97
CA LEU A 175 21.66 0.91 -19.43
C LEU A 175 22.60 1.53 -18.40
N THR A 176 23.05 2.77 -18.61
CA THR A 176 23.86 3.52 -17.63
C THR A 176 23.10 3.69 -16.31
N VAL A 177 21.87 4.21 -16.38
CA VAL A 177 21.03 4.44 -15.20
C VAL A 177 20.72 3.13 -14.47
N LEU A 178 20.44 2.05 -15.21
CA LEU A 178 20.23 0.71 -14.63
C LEU A 178 21.51 0.18 -13.97
N GLY A 179 22.66 0.34 -14.59
CA GLY A 179 23.96 -0.04 -14.02
C GLY A 179 24.23 0.70 -12.71
N MET A 180 23.97 2.00 -12.67
CA MET A 180 24.10 2.81 -11.45
C MET A 180 23.08 2.40 -10.37
N ALA A 181 21.84 2.14 -10.75
CA ALA A 181 20.84 1.63 -9.82
C ALA A 181 21.26 0.27 -9.22
N LEU A 182 21.87 -0.60 -10.03
CA LEU A 182 22.41 -1.89 -9.58
C LEU A 182 23.58 -1.70 -8.61
N LEU A 183 24.47 -0.73 -8.84
CA LEU A 183 25.55 -0.39 -7.92
C LEU A 183 25.03 0.14 -6.57
N LEU A 184 23.91 0.84 -6.55
CA LEU A 184 23.28 1.33 -5.32
C LEU A 184 22.45 0.26 -4.59
N PHE A 185 22.08 -0.83 -5.28
CA PHE A 185 21.21 -1.88 -4.72
C PHE A 185 21.75 -2.55 -3.44
N PRO A 186 23.05 -2.92 -3.32
CA PRO A 186 23.61 -3.49 -2.10
C PRO A 186 23.44 -2.60 -0.86
N ILE A 187 23.51 -1.27 -1.03
CA ILE A 187 23.32 -0.30 0.05
C ILE A 187 21.90 -0.43 0.62
N PHE A 188 20.89 -0.51 -0.25
CA PHE A 188 19.51 -0.71 0.17
C PHE A 188 19.30 -2.06 0.87
N LEU A 189 19.90 -3.15 0.36
CA LEU A 189 19.84 -4.46 1.00
C LEU A 189 20.45 -4.46 2.42
N PHE A 190 21.59 -3.79 2.58
CA PHE A 190 22.23 -3.65 3.87
C PHE A 190 21.35 -2.89 4.87
N LEU A 191 20.75 -1.78 4.44
CA LEU A 191 19.82 -1.00 5.26
C LEU A 191 18.60 -1.82 5.68
N ASP A 192 18.02 -2.59 4.76
CA ASP A 192 16.87 -3.45 5.05
C ASP A 192 17.20 -4.53 6.08
N ARG A 193 18.38 -5.17 5.96
CA ARG A 193 18.86 -6.15 6.94
C ARG A 193 19.02 -5.52 8.32
N LYS A 194 19.62 -4.34 8.41
CA LYS A 194 19.81 -3.60 9.68
C LYS A 194 18.49 -3.14 10.29
N GLN A 195 17.48 -2.85 9.48
CA GLN A 195 16.19 -2.35 9.96
C GLN A 195 15.24 -3.44 10.47
N LYS A 196 15.32 -4.67 9.93
CA LYS A 196 14.48 -5.80 10.37
C LYS A 196 14.40 -5.99 11.90
N PRO A 197 15.51 -6.04 12.66
CA PRO A 197 15.43 -6.20 14.12
C PRO A 197 14.70 -5.02 14.80
N LEU A 198 14.89 -3.79 14.31
CA LEU A 198 14.22 -2.60 14.85
C LEU A 198 12.69 -2.65 14.64
N ILE A 199 12.25 -3.17 13.48
CA ILE A 199 10.82 -3.39 13.20
C ILE A 199 10.23 -4.39 14.19
N LEU A 200 10.95 -5.49 14.46
CA LEU A 200 10.51 -6.53 15.39
C LEU A 200 10.44 -5.99 16.83
N GLU A 201 11.47 -5.28 17.28
CA GLU A 201 11.51 -4.71 18.63
C GLU A 201 10.40 -3.67 18.84
N LYS A 202 10.22 -2.74 17.89
CA LYS A 202 9.10 -1.79 17.88
C LYS A 202 7.75 -2.50 17.99
N ARG A 203 7.55 -3.60 17.25
CA ARG A 203 6.31 -4.38 17.27
C ARG A 203 6.10 -5.08 18.61
N ASN A 204 7.12 -5.75 19.12
CA ASN A 204 7.07 -6.54 20.35
C ASN A 204 6.84 -5.64 21.58
N SER A 205 7.60 -4.55 21.69
CA SER A 205 7.43 -3.54 22.75
C SER A 205 6.02 -2.93 22.72
N LYS A 206 5.49 -2.59 21.54
CA LYS A 206 4.11 -2.08 21.40
C LYS A 206 3.07 -3.11 21.83
N SER A 207 3.23 -4.38 21.43
CA SER A 207 2.32 -5.46 21.83
C SER A 207 2.33 -5.67 23.35
N SER A 208 3.51 -5.63 23.98
CA SER A 208 3.66 -5.77 25.43
C SER A 208 2.97 -4.63 26.21
N LEU A 209 3.00 -3.40 25.68
CA LEU A 209 2.27 -2.27 26.24
C LEU A 209 0.75 -2.44 26.13
N ILE A 210 0.25 -2.82 24.95
CA ILE A 210 -1.20 -3.05 24.73
C ILE A 210 -1.72 -4.17 25.64
N ASN A 211 -0.95 -5.25 25.82
CA ASN A 211 -1.31 -6.33 26.73
C ASN A 211 -1.44 -5.83 28.17
N LEU A 212 -0.51 -4.98 28.64
CA LEU A 212 -0.59 -4.40 29.98
C LEU A 212 -1.84 -3.52 30.14
N VAL A 213 -2.17 -2.70 29.15
CA VAL A 213 -3.37 -1.85 29.18
C VAL A 213 -4.64 -2.70 29.24
N THR A 214 -4.72 -3.72 28.39
CA THR A 214 -5.88 -4.63 28.33
C THR A 214 -6.07 -5.35 29.66
N GLU A 215 -4.98 -5.88 30.24
CA GLU A 215 -5.02 -6.55 31.54
C GLU A 215 -5.41 -5.58 32.67
N SER A 216 -4.83 -4.38 32.68
CA SER A 216 -5.09 -3.38 33.73
C SER A 216 -6.53 -2.91 33.72
N PHE A 217 -7.13 -2.71 32.54
CA PHE A 217 -8.54 -2.32 32.43
C PHE A 217 -9.47 -3.48 32.77
N GLY A 218 -9.15 -4.70 32.36
CA GLY A 218 -9.93 -5.89 32.73
C GLY A 218 -9.91 -6.17 34.24
N LYS A 219 -8.87 -5.74 34.96
CA LYS A 219 -8.70 -5.92 36.41
C LYS A 219 -8.80 -4.61 37.19
N HIS A 220 -9.48 -3.59 36.66
CA HIS A 220 -9.47 -2.25 37.23
C HIS A 220 -9.91 -2.24 38.71
N THR A 221 -11.04 -2.86 39.03
CA THR A 221 -11.58 -2.93 40.40
C THR A 221 -10.60 -3.65 41.34
N GLN A 222 -10.06 -4.80 40.94
CA GLN A 222 -9.06 -5.54 41.72
C GLN A 222 -7.78 -4.73 41.97
N ILE A 223 -7.35 -3.90 41.00
CA ILE A 223 -6.19 -3.00 41.16
C ILE A 223 -6.49 -1.90 42.18
N GLN A 224 -7.72 -1.38 42.22
CA GLN A 224 -8.14 -0.39 43.20
C GLN A 224 -8.23 -0.99 44.61
N GLU A 225 -8.93 -2.11 44.75
CA GLU A 225 -9.12 -2.83 46.03
C GLU A 225 -7.77 -3.21 46.66
N ASN A 226 -6.84 -3.72 45.85
CA ASN A 226 -5.50 -4.10 46.31
C ASN A 226 -4.52 -2.91 46.42
N LYS A 227 -4.98 -1.65 46.24
CA LYS A 227 -4.16 -0.42 46.28
C LYS A 227 -2.92 -0.45 45.36
N LEU A 228 -3.02 -1.12 44.20
CA LEU A 228 -1.91 -1.35 43.25
C LEU A 228 -1.75 -0.27 42.17
N ILE A 229 -2.59 0.77 42.16
CA ILE A 229 -2.66 1.80 41.10
C ILE A 229 -1.27 2.37 40.76
N GLN A 230 -0.52 2.84 41.76
CA GLN A 230 0.79 3.45 41.54
C GLN A 230 1.81 2.45 40.97
N ARG A 231 1.74 1.18 41.39
CA ARG A 231 2.59 0.10 40.85
C ARG A 231 2.28 -0.14 39.37
N THR A 232 1.01 -0.14 39.00
CA THR A 232 0.55 -0.30 37.61
C THR A 232 0.96 0.89 36.75
N ILE A 233 0.83 2.13 37.24
CA ILE A 233 1.29 3.35 36.55
C ILE A 233 2.81 3.30 36.32
N ARG A 234 3.60 2.90 37.32
CA ARG A 234 5.05 2.74 37.18
C ARG A 234 5.41 1.68 36.13
N ARG A 235 4.71 0.53 36.12
CA ARG A 235 4.88 -0.51 35.08
C ARG A 235 4.55 0.03 33.68
N PHE A 236 3.48 0.80 33.56
CA PHE A 236 3.10 1.45 32.30
C PHE A 236 4.18 2.41 31.81
N LYS A 237 4.66 3.32 32.67
CA LYS A 237 5.75 4.26 32.33
C LYS A 237 7.01 3.54 31.85
N ARG A 238 7.42 2.44 32.51
CA ARG A 238 8.56 1.62 32.09
C ARG A 238 8.35 0.99 30.70
N LYS A 239 7.20 0.36 30.44
CA LYS A 239 6.90 -0.21 29.12
C LYS A 239 6.77 0.87 28.04
N LYS A 240 6.18 2.01 28.36
CA LYS A 240 6.03 3.15 27.45
C LYS A 240 7.40 3.74 27.07
N SER A 241 8.33 3.83 28.02
CA SER A 241 9.71 4.25 27.74
C SER A 241 10.42 3.29 26.76
N ARG A 242 10.33 1.98 26.96
CA ARG A 242 10.86 0.99 25.99
C ARG A 242 10.25 1.14 24.60
N VAL A 243 8.93 1.36 24.52
CA VAL A 243 8.24 1.65 23.25
C VAL A 243 8.77 2.94 22.61
N LEU A 244 9.07 3.97 23.40
CA LEU A 244 9.63 5.22 22.88
C LEU A 244 11.02 4.97 22.28
N THR A 245 11.93 4.36 23.03
CA THR A 245 13.30 4.05 22.57
C THR A 245 13.29 3.20 21.29
N ALA A 246 12.53 2.10 21.27
CA ALA A 246 12.41 1.25 20.08
C ALA A 246 11.82 1.99 18.88
N ASN A 247 10.87 2.91 19.10
CA ASN A 247 10.35 3.75 18.03
C ASN A 247 11.38 4.75 17.53
N LEU A 248 12.13 5.41 18.41
CA LEU A 248 13.15 6.40 18.02
C LEU A 248 14.27 5.75 17.21
N GLU A 249 14.75 4.58 17.63
CA GLU A 249 15.76 3.82 16.87
C GLU A 249 15.25 3.40 15.50
N TYR A 250 14.03 2.84 15.43
CA TYR A 250 13.39 2.53 14.15
C TYR A 250 13.22 3.79 13.29
N ARG A 251 12.80 4.91 13.87
CA ARG A 251 12.60 6.17 13.15
C ARG A 251 13.91 6.74 12.61
N LYS A 252 14.99 6.69 13.37
CA LYS A 252 16.33 7.08 12.89
C LYS A 252 16.73 6.28 11.64
N SER A 253 16.60 4.95 11.70
CA SER A 253 16.88 4.06 10.56
C SER A 253 15.94 4.32 9.37
N GLU A 254 14.64 4.50 9.63
CA GLU A 254 13.63 4.80 8.64
C GLU A 254 13.90 6.13 7.93
N SER A 255 14.25 7.18 8.67
CA SER A 255 14.58 8.49 8.12
C SER A 255 15.80 8.43 7.22
N LEU A 256 16.88 7.76 7.65
CA LEU A 256 18.07 7.55 6.81
C LEU A 256 17.71 6.87 5.49
N ARG A 257 16.90 5.80 5.54
CA ARG A 257 16.45 5.10 4.33
C ARG A 257 15.62 6.02 3.44
N GLN A 258 14.68 6.79 3.99
CA GLN A 258 13.84 7.70 3.22
C GLN A 258 14.67 8.81 2.56
N SER A 259 15.65 9.37 3.26
CA SER A 259 16.57 10.38 2.70
C SER A 259 17.36 9.81 1.52
N LEU A 260 17.89 8.59 1.63
CA LEU A 260 18.61 7.93 0.53
C LEU A 260 17.73 7.72 -0.71
N ILE A 261 16.47 7.37 -0.53
CA ILE A 261 15.55 7.21 -1.68
C ILE A 261 15.25 8.58 -2.33
N THR A 262 15.30 9.69 -1.59
CA THR A 262 15.03 11.03 -2.15
C THR A 262 16.18 11.53 -3.01
N ILE A 263 17.42 11.19 -2.67
CA ILE A 263 18.58 11.53 -3.50
C ILE A 263 18.80 10.57 -4.68
N LEU A 264 18.08 9.44 -4.73
CA LEU A 264 18.26 8.44 -5.80
C LEU A 264 18.02 9.03 -7.19
N SER A 265 16.88 9.68 -7.43
CA SER A 265 16.57 10.25 -8.75
C SER A 265 17.55 11.37 -9.14
N PRO A 266 17.83 12.37 -8.27
CA PRO A 266 18.83 13.40 -8.58
C PRO A 266 20.24 12.82 -8.82
N ALA A 267 20.65 11.80 -8.07
CA ALA A 267 21.95 11.17 -8.27
C ALA A 267 22.04 10.47 -9.64
N LEU A 268 21.00 9.73 -10.04
CA LEU A 268 20.94 9.09 -11.36
C LEU A 268 20.99 10.13 -12.49
N ILE A 269 20.30 11.27 -12.32
CA ILE A 269 20.35 12.38 -13.29
C ILE A 269 21.74 13.03 -13.31
N PHE A 270 22.36 13.26 -12.16
CA PHE A 270 23.71 13.82 -12.06
C PHE A 270 24.71 12.96 -12.83
N PHE A 271 24.69 11.65 -12.61
CA PHE A 271 25.58 10.76 -13.31
C PHE A 271 25.29 10.64 -14.81
N LEU A 272 24.00 10.70 -15.21
CA LEU A 272 23.61 10.77 -16.61
C LEU A 272 24.21 12.01 -17.29
N LEU A 273 24.09 13.19 -16.64
CA LEU A 273 24.68 14.43 -17.13
C LEU A 273 26.21 14.35 -17.23
N LEU A 274 26.85 13.75 -16.22
CA LEU A 274 28.30 13.53 -16.21
C LEU A 274 28.72 12.65 -17.40
N LEU A 275 27.97 11.57 -17.69
CA LEU A 275 28.24 10.73 -18.86
C LEU A 275 28.12 11.49 -20.17
N ILE A 276 27.06 12.30 -20.33
CA ILE A 276 26.85 13.10 -21.55
C ILE A 276 27.95 14.14 -21.72
N TYR A 277 28.43 14.74 -20.62
CA TYR A 277 29.52 15.69 -20.64
C TYR A 277 30.84 15.06 -21.14
N PHE A 278 31.18 13.85 -20.68
CA PHE A 278 32.41 13.15 -21.07
C PHE A 278 32.30 12.34 -22.38
N SER A 279 31.09 12.04 -22.83
CA SER A 279 30.80 11.43 -24.13
C SER A 279 29.64 12.17 -24.78
N PRO A 280 29.91 13.34 -25.39
CA PRO A 280 28.90 14.09 -26.11
C PRO A 280 28.46 13.30 -27.34
N ASN A 281 27.39 12.53 -27.19
CA ASN A 281 26.67 11.93 -28.30
C ASN A 281 25.76 12.97 -28.94
N SER A 282 25.44 12.81 -30.23
CA SER A 282 24.41 13.58 -30.93
C SER A 282 23.03 13.34 -30.31
N SER A 283 22.67 14.10 -29.28
CA SER A 283 21.38 13.99 -28.59
C SER A 283 20.71 15.35 -28.56
N THR A 284 19.39 15.39 -28.80
CA THR A 284 18.65 16.65 -28.76
C THR A 284 18.39 17.07 -27.31
N PRO A 285 18.40 18.38 -27.00
CA PRO A 285 18.07 18.87 -25.66
C PRO A 285 16.69 18.39 -25.16
N GLY A 286 15.69 18.28 -26.04
CA GLY A 286 14.37 17.77 -25.69
C GLY A 286 14.34 16.28 -25.40
N GLU A 287 15.20 15.47 -26.02
CA GLU A 287 15.32 14.04 -25.70
C GLU A 287 15.87 13.84 -24.29
N LEU A 288 16.92 14.59 -23.93
CA LEU A 288 17.47 14.58 -22.58
C LEU A 288 16.43 15.01 -21.54
N LEU A 289 15.70 16.09 -21.82
CA LEU A 289 14.65 16.58 -20.93
C LEU A 289 13.53 15.54 -20.75
N ALA A 290 13.03 14.97 -21.85
CA ALA A 290 12.02 13.91 -21.79
C ALA A 290 12.51 12.70 -20.99
N PHE A 291 13.75 12.27 -21.20
CA PHE A 291 14.36 11.16 -20.47
C PHE A 291 14.41 11.44 -18.96
N MET A 292 14.86 12.64 -18.56
CA MET A 292 14.92 13.05 -17.15
C MET A 292 13.53 13.10 -16.50
N LEU A 293 12.52 13.60 -17.23
CA LEU A 293 11.14 13.67 -16.75
C LEU A 293 10.54 12.27 -16.56
N VAL A 294 10.73 11.37 -17.53
CA VAL A 294 10.30 9.97 -17.44
C VAL A 294 10.99 9.29 -16.25
N LEU A 295 12.31 9.41 -16.13
CA LEU A 295 13.10 8.84 -15.03
C LEU A 295 12.60 9.35 -13.66
N SER A 296 12.35 10.65 -13.55
CA SER A 296 11.82 11.26 -12.32
C SER A 296 10.43 10.74 -11.97
N ALA A 297 9.56 10.56 -12.97
CA ALA A 297 8.22 10.04 -12.77
C ALA A 297 8.20 8.60 -12.25
N LEU A 298 9.23 7.79 -12.51
CA LEU A 298 9.34 6.41 -12.02
C LEU A 298 9.65 6.30 -10.52
N THR A 299 10.32 7.28 -9.93
CA THR A 299 10.81 7.21 -8.55
C THR A 299 9.72 6.93 -7.50
N PRO A 300 8.55 7.59 -7.52
CA PRO A 300 7.45 7.26 -6.62
C PRO A 300 6.91 5.84 -6.82
N ALA A 301 6.86 5.35 -8.05
CA ALA A 301 6.37 4.00 -8.37
C ALA A 301 7.32 2.93 -7.80
N ILE A 302 8.65 3.11 -7.92
CA ILE A 302 9.66 2.24 -7.28
C ILE A 302 9.38 2.11 -5.78
N ARG A 303 9.15 3.23 -5.09
CA ARG A 303 8.87 3.27 -3.65
C ARG A 303 7.65 2.45 -3.27
N ASN A 304 6.58 2.57 -4.06
CA ASN A 304 5.31 1.90 -3.78
C ASN A 304 5.41 0.39 -4.04
N VAL A 305 6.08 -0.02 -5.12
CA VAL A 305 6.32 -1.44 -5.42
C VAL A 305 7.13 -2.11 -4.32
N ILE A 306 8.20 -1.46 -3.82
CA ILE A 306 9.00 -1.98 -2.70
C ILE A 306 8.15 -2.16 -1.42
N LYS A 307 7.20 -1.26 -1.16
CA LYS A 307 6.33 -1.30 0.03
C LYS A 307 5.15 -2.27 -0.09
N ALA A 308 4.76 -2.63 -1.32
CA ALA A 308 3.58 -3.42 -1.58
C ALA A 308 3.58 -4.79 -0.87
N PRO A 309 4.66 -5.62 -0.93
CA PRO A 309 4.68 -6.92 -0.27
C PRO A 309 4.42 -6.87 1.24
N ASN A 310 5.03 -5.91 1.94
CA ASN A 310 4.82 -5.71 3.38
C ASN A 310 3.39 -5.31 3.71
N THR A 311 2.80 -4.45 2.87
CA THR A 311 1.42 -4.00 3.01
C THR A 311 0.44 -5.15 2.78
N ILE A 312 0.70 -5.99 1.77
CA ILE A 312 -0.09 -7.19 1.48
C ILE A 312 0.01 -8.19 2.64
N ALA A 313 1.22 -8.53 3.10
CA ALA A 313 1.41 -9.47 4.19
C ALA A 313 0.67 -9.05 5.47
N LYS A 314 0.73 -7.76 5.82
CA LYS A 314 0.03 -7.22 7.00
C LYS A 314 -1.50 -7.33 6.88
N GLY A 315 -2.06 -7.00 5.72
CA GLY A 315 -3.50 -7.13 5.50
C GLY A 315 -3.95 -8.60 5.46
N MET A 316 -3.16 -9.49 4.87
CA MET A 316 -3.46 -10.93 4.84
C MET A 316 -3.53 -11.53 6.24
N LEU A 317 -2.56 -11.20 7.11
CA LEU A 317 -2.59 -11.62 8.52
C LEU A 317 -3.81 -11.08 9.27
N SER A 318 -4.29 -9.89 8.90
CA SER A 318 -5.48 -9.28 9.50
C SER A 318 -6.76 -9.95 9.00
N LEU A 319 -6.83 -10.24 7.70
CA LEU A 319 -7.92 -10.97 7.07
C LEU A 319 -8.05 -12.37 7.65
N GLU A 320 -6.95 -13.10 7.82
CA GLU A 320 -6.94 -14.44 8.40
C GLU A 320 -7.56 -14.45 9.81
N LYS A 321 -7.21 -13.48 10.66
CA LYS A 321 -7.79 -13.36 12.00
C LYS A 321 -9.30 -13.15 11.96
N VAL A 322 -9.79 -12.32 11.03
CA VAL A 322 -11.23 -12.10 10.84
C VAL A 322 -11.91 -13.36 10.31
N GLU A 323 -11.31 -14.05 9.34
CA GLU A 323 -11.82 -15.30 8.79
C GLU A 323 -11.95 -16.40 9.84
N ILE A 324 -10.99 -16.54 10.74
CA ILE A 324 -11.05 -17.51 11.84
C ILE A 324 -12.29 -17.27 12.70
N LEU A 325 -12.61 -16.00 13.01
CA LEU A 325 -13.82 -15.66 13.78
C LEU A 325 -15.10 -15.95 12.99
N LEU A 326 -15.14 -15.58 11.70
CA LEU A 326 -16.29 -15.86 10.83
C LEU A 326 -16.57 -17.37 10.69
N ARG A 327 -15.52 -18.19 10.65
CA ARG A 327 -15.62 -19.65 10.51
C ARG A 327 -15.89 -20.38 11.82
N LYS A 328 -15.76 -19.72 12.98
CA LYS A 328 -15.96 -20.35 14.29
C LYS A 328 -17.39 -20.89 14.37
N LYS A 329 -17.52 -22.23 14.46
CA LYS A 329 -18.81 -22.92 14.62
C LYS A 329 -19.18 -22.91 16.10
N GLN A 330 -20.44 -22.61 16.39
CA GLN A 330 -21.01 -22.73 17.72
C GLN A 330 -21.09 -24.22 18.07
N ARG A 331 -20.48 -24.66 19.18
CA ARG A 331 -20.81 -25.97 19.74
C ARG A 331 -22.29 -25.89 20.14
N ARG A 332 -23.15 -26.68 19.49
CA ARG A 332 -24.55 -26.83 19.93
C ARG A 332 -24.48 -27.29 21.39
N LYS A 333 -25.17 -26.59 22.31
CA LYS A 333 -25.44 -27.16 23.63
C LYS A 333 -26.05 -28.55 23.39
N PRO A 334 -25.65 -29.60 24.13
CA PRO A 334 -26.43 -30.84 24.14
C PRO A 334 -27.87 -30.44 24.41
N LYS A 335 -28.83 -30.95 23.63
CA LYS A 335 -30.24 -30.86 24.03
C LYS A 335 -30.30 -31.52 25.41
N THR A 336 -30.36 -30.72 26.47
CA THR A 336 -30.80 -31.22 27.76
C THR A 336 -32.26 -31.60 27.56
N THR A 337 -32.50 -32.87 27.24
CA THR A 337 -33.75 -33.55 27.55
C THR A 337 -33.88 -33.65 29.06
N SER A 338 -33.96 -32.52 29.75
CA SER A 338 -34.56 -32.48 31.07
C SER A 338 -36.05 -32.49 30.81
N LYS A 339 -36.66 -33.69 30.88
CA LYS A 339 -38.09 -33.79 31.16
C LYS A 339 -38.36 -32.87 32.37
N PRO A 340 -39.39 -32.02 32.35
CA PRO A 340 -39.76 -31.28 33.55
C PRO A 340 -40.02 -32.30 34.64
N VAL A 341 -39.20 -32.28 35.69
CA VAL A 341 -39.51 -32.99 36.93
C VAL A 341 -40.70 -32.23 37.50
N LEU A 342 -41.89 -32.81 37.34
CA LEU A 342 -43.08 -32.40 38.08
C LEU A 342 -42.76 -32.58 39.56
N ILE A 343 -42.52 -31.46 40.25
CA ILE A 343 -42.52 -31.42 41.70
C ILE A 343 -43.99 -31.58 42.11
N PRO A 344 -44.39 -32.65 42.81
CA PRO A 344 -45.75 -32.76 43.32
C PRO A 344 -45.98 -31.62 44.31
N LEU A 345 -47.07 -30.87 44.12
CA LEU A 345 -47.51 -29.88 45.11
C LEU A 345 -47.81 -30.60 46.43
N PRO A 346 -47.52 -29.98 47.59
CA PRO A 346 -47.91 -30.52 48.88
C PRO A 346 -49.43 -30.66 48.93
N LYS A 347 -49.92 -31.80 49.41
CA LYS A 347 -51.33 -31.96 49.73
C LYS A 347 -51.67 -31.05 50.90
N GLU A 348 -52.47 -30.03 50.67
CA GLU A 348 -53.18 -29.33 51.74
C GLU A 348 -54.48 -30.09 52.03
N ALA A 349 -54.63 -30.46 53.31
CA ALA A 349 -55.79 -30.99 54.04
C ALA A 349 -56.74 -31.98 53.34
#